data_AF-A0A1F4MCN9-F1
#
_entry.id   AF-A0A1F4MCN9-F1
#
_cell.length_a   1.000
_cell.length_b   1.000
_cell.length_c   1.000
_cell.angle_alpha   90.00
_cell.angle_beta   90.00
_cell.angle_gamma   90.00
#
_symmetry.space_group_name_H-M   'P 1'
#
loop_
_entity.id
_entity.type
_entity.pdbx_description
1 polymer ?
#
loop_
_entity_poly.entity_id
_entity_poly.type
_entity_poly.pdbx_seq_one_letter_code
_entity_poly.pdbx_strand_id
1 'polypeptide(L)'
;MTLPQPESTQGVSLFDARPFFEKTLIHGVQHGLIDPARLAAMAEEAHKGMVQIARYFGSEYLRPELEKARDRLVNLISLHLQDASRGDLRVAAGLLRDHSLLSRSKAGSDLLKALIVMPQNTHFGMNERGGFSDRHIPQLARWSLASFADYQAEFLARQRAVQVVEAALWFADQLGLSADDLQDAEPDAEAVIRTALLLNLTRRKELPDWVTFEKMIVGLRKQQIEATQLTLPKNLPEAYRTVVESVRQSVLADWPRLLDARLPARKLFDQTPAFMGRYFWLEDALSEVGQHDRNRSSAWDKLTQGHSDDGTVLTLCLCVAAGSAPKTLLTDKTAATLVRKIRKHGWQPELATQYLQAHAPEQHQDDFIGLWQEFVHEAQTTLLSDRDTKLQDALALLRRESNVA
;
A
#
# COMPACT_ATOMS: atom_id res chain seq x y z
N MET A 1 -41.70 -8.68 68.36
CA MET A 1 -41.67 -7.22 68.13
C MET A 1 -40.92 -7.03 66.81
N THR A 2 -41.68 -6.94 65.72
CA THR A 2 -41.19 -6.99 64.33
C THR A 2 -40.90 -5.55 63.90
N LEU A 3 -39.64 -5.25 63.57
CA LEU A 3 -39.26 -3.98 62.95
C LEU A 3 -39.44 -4.10 61.43
N PRO A 4 -39.99 -3.08 60.74
CA PRO A 4 -40.12 -3.10 59.29
C PRO A 4 -38.76 -2.86 58.64
N GLN A 5 -38.45 -3.60 57.57
CA GLN A 5 -37.37 -3.26 56.67
C GLN A 5 -37.76 -2.09 55.76
N PRO A 6 -36.80 -1.23 55.39
CA PRO A 6 -37.05 -0.14 54.45
C PRO A 6 -37.26 -0.71 53.03
N GLU A 7 -38.36 -0.31 52.40
CA GLU A 7 -38.62 -0.58 50.99
C GLU A 7 -37.53 0.07 50.13
N SER A 8 -36.76 -0.78 49.44
CA SER A 8 -35.86 -0.35 48.37
C SER A 8 -36.70 0.16 47.21
N THR A 9 -36.76 1.48 47.05
CA THR A 9 -37.27 2.14 45.84
C THR A 9 -36.31 1.87 44.69
N GLN A 10 -36.48 0.71 44.03
CA GLN A 10 -35.89 0.47 42.72
C GLN A 10 -36.59 1.40 41.73
N GLY A 11 -35.99 2.56 41.49
CA GLY A 11 -36.38 3.45 40.41
C GLY A 11 -36.21 2.75 39.07
N VAL A 12 -37.31 2.21 38.55
CA VAL A 12 -37.40 1.74 37.17
C VAL A 12 -37.20 2.97 36.28
N SER A 13 -36.01 3.11 35.69
CA SER A 13 -35.75 4.11 34.65
C SER A 13 -36.67 3.80 33.48
N LEU A 14 -37.80 4.51 33.38
CA LEU A 14 -38.71 4.45 32.24
C LEU A 14 -37.92 4.76 30.97
N PHE A 15 -37.65 3.74 30.17
CA PHE A 15 -36.99 3.91 28.89
C PHE A 15 -37.96 4.60 27.93
N ASP A 16 -37.76 5.89 27.69
CA ASP A 16 -38.54 6.64 26.73
C ASP A 16 -38.13 6.23 25.31
N ALA A 17 -38.97 5.44 24.64
CA ALA A 17 -38.71 4.93 23.29
C ALA A 17 -38.95 5.96 22.17
N ARG A 18 -39.44 7.17 22.49
CA ARG A 18 -39.74 8.18 21.47
C ARG A 18 -38.49 8.62 20.70
N PRO A 19 -38.62 8.96 19.40
CA PRO A 19 -37.55 9.61 18.65
C PRO A 19 -37.05 10.86 19.35
N PHE A 20 -35.76 11.17 19.22
CA PHE A 20 -35.16 12.30 19.91
C PHE A 20 -35.77 13.65 19.50
N PHE A 21 -36.20 13.79 18.24
CA PHE A 21 -36.97 14.95 17.80
C PHE A 21 -38.24 15.17 18.63
N GLU A 22 -39.02 14.12 18.87
CA GLU A 22 -40.27 14.21 19.65
C GLU A 22 -39.98 14.59 21.12
N LYS A 23 -38.97 13.96 21.73
CA LYS A 23 -38.51 14.30 23.09
C LYS A 23 -38.12 15.78 23.18
N THR A 24 -37.36 16.25 22.19
CA THR A 24 -36.89 17.63 22.09
C THR A 24 -38.06 18.61 21.93
N LEU A 25 -39.02 18.28 21.07
CA LEU A 25 -40.20 19.12 20.83
C LEU A 25 -41.04 19.27 22.10
N ILE A 26 -41.31 18.15 22.79
CA ILE A 26 -42.06 18.14 24.05
C ILE A 26 -41.33 18.96 25.12
N HIS A 27 -40.03 18.73 25.30
CA HIS A 27 -39.22 19.50 26.22
C HIS A 27 -39.25 21.01 25.88
N GLY A 28 -39.10 21.35 24.61
CA GLY A 28 -39.12 22.73 24.13
C GLY A 28 -40.44 23.45 24.40
N VAL A 29 -41.58 22.78 24.20
CA VAL A 29 -42.90 23.33 24.50
C VAL A 29 -43.11 23.47 26.01
N GLN A 30 -42.79 22.43 26.78
CA GLN A 30 -42.95 22.43 28.25
C GLN A 30 -42.15 23.55 28.93
N HIS A 31 -40.98 23.89 28.39
CA HIS A 31 -40.11 24.93 28.93
C HIS A 31 -40.23 26.29 28.22
N GLY A 32 -41.24 26.46 27.34
CA GLY A 32 -41.50 27.72 26.65
C GLY A 32 -40.41 28.15 25.66
N LEU A 33 -39.55 27.23 25.22
CA LEU A 33 -38.54 27.47 24.19
C LEU A 33 -39.13 27.45 22.78
N ILE A 34 -40.23 26.73 22.60
CA ILE A 34 -40.95 26.60 21.33
C ILE A 34 -42.39 27.08 21.56
N ASP A 35 -42.73 28.22 20.96
CA ASP A 35 -44.06 28.81 21.06
C ASP A 35 -45.05 28.24 20.01
N PRO A 36 -46.35 28.54 20.10
CA PRO A 36 -47.35 28.06 19.15
C PRO A 36 -47.10 28.50 17.70
N ALA A 37 -46.53 29.68 17.47
CA ALA A 37 -46.23 30.17 16.13
C ALA A 37 -45.10 29.35 15.49
N ARG A 38 -44.09 29.00 16.27
CA ARG A 38 -42.99 28.13 15.85
C ARG A 38 -43.47 26.71 15.57
N LEU A 39 -44.35 26.16 16.41
CA LEU A 39 -44.98 24.86 16.15
C LEU A 39 -45.76 24.85 14.83
N ALA A 40 -46.54 25.90 14.56
CA ALA A 40 -47.29 26.02 13.30
C ALA A 40 -46.34 26.09 12.10
N ALA A 41 -45.26 26.87 12.19
CA ALA A 41 -44.26 26.94 11.14
C ALA A 41 -43.59 25.58 10.88
N MET A 42 -43.27 24.83 11.93
CA MET A 42 -42.71 23.48 11.82
C MET A 42 -43.67 22.49 11.14
N ALA A 43 -44.98 22.58 11.42
CA ALA A 43 -45.98 21.73 10.78
C ALA A 43 -46.05 21.98 9.26
N GLU A 44 -46.06 23.24 8.84
CA GLU A 44 -46.02 23.62 7.41
C GLU A 44 -44.75 23.13 6.71
N GLU A 45 -43.60 23.28 7.38
CA GLU A 45 -42.32 22.78 6.88
C GLU A 45 -42.27 21.25 6.81
N ALA A 46 -42.88 20.55 7.76
CA ALA A 46 -42.92 19.09 7.79
C ALA A 46 -43.65 18.52 6.56
N HIS A 47 -44.79 19.10 6.19
CA HIS A 47 -45.53 18.69 4.98
C HIS A 47 -44.65 18.81 3.73
N LYS A 48 -43.95 19.93 3.57
CA LYS A 48 -43.03 20.16 2.44
C LYS A 48 -41.88 19.15 2.45
N GLY A 49 -41.29 18.90 3.62
CA GLY A 49 -40.19 17.95 3.78
C GLY A 49 -40.58 16.52 3.43
N MET A 50 -41.77 16.07 3.85
CA MET A 50 -42.30 14.75 3.52
C MET A 50 -42.44 14.54 2.01
N VAL A 51 -43.01 15.52 1.29
CA VAL A 51 -43.16 15.46 -0.17
C VAL A 51 -41.79 15.41 -0.87
N GLN A 52 -40.85 16.26 -0.45
CA GLN A 52 -39.49 16.29 -1.02
C GLN A 52 -38.74 14.97 -0.81
N ILE A 53 -38.81 14.39 0.39
CA ILE A 53 -38.17 13.12 0.71
C ILE A 53 -38.83 11.96 -0.06
N ALA A 54 -40.16 11.95 -0.17
CA ALA A 54 -40.87 10.93 -0.94
C ALA A 54 -40.50 10.99 -2.43
N ARG A 55 -40.44 12.17 -3.03
CA ARG A 55 -39.96 12.37 -4.41
C ARG A 55 -38.51 11.91 -4.59
N TYR A 56 -37.65 12.15 -3.60
CA TYR A 56 -36.23 11.81 -3.69
C TYR A 56 -35.98 10.29 -3.67
N PHE A 57 -36.71 9.53 -2.84
CA PHE A 57 -36.50 8.08 -2.70
C PHE A 57 -37.49 7.20 -3.48
N GLY A 58 -38.58 7.78 -3.98
CA GLY A 58 -39.69 7.05 -4.59
C GLY A 58 -40.69 7.98 -5.27
N SER A 59 -41.94 7.96 -4.81
CA SER A 59 -43.02 8.77 -5.38
C SER A 59 -43.78 9.53 -4.32
N GLU A 60 -43.96 10.84 -4.53
CA GLU A 60 -44.76 11.72 -3.66
C GLU A 60 -46.28 11.50 -3.77
N TYR A 61 -46.73 10.73 -4.77
CA TYR A 61 -48.15 10.48 -5.00
C TYR A 61 -48.64 9.20 -4.30
N LEU A 62 -47.73 8.42 -3.71
CA LEU A 62 -48.07 7.17 -3.03
C LEU A 62 -48.06 7.38 -1.52
N ARG A 63 -49.19 7.06 -0.88
CA ARG A 63 -49.34 7.15 0.58
C ARG A 63 -48.26 6.37 1.35
N PRO A 64 -47.92 5.11 1.00
CA PRO A 64 -46.85 4.39 1.70
C PRO A 64 -45.49 5.11 1.64
N GLU A 65 -45.18 5.77 0.53
CA GLU A 65 -43.92 6.51 0.39
C GLU A 65 -43.93 7.81 1.20
N LEU A 66 -45.08 8.50 1.29
CA LEU A 66 -45.24 9.67 2.18
C LEU A 66 -45.13 9.29 3.66
N GLU A 67 -45.70 8.15 4.08
CA GLU A 67 -45.58 7.65 5.45
C GLU A 67 -44.12 7.28 5.76
N LYS A 68 -43.43 6.61 4.85
CA LYS A 68 -42.00 6.31 4.99
C LYS A 68 -41.13 7.58 4.93
N ALA A 69 -41.54 8.62 4.21
CA ALA A 69 -40.87 9.91 4.16
C ALA A 69 -41.01 10.69 5.48
N ARG A 70 -42.16 10.59 6.15
CA ARG A 70 -42.36 11.10 7.51
C ARG A 70 -41.37 10.47 8.48
N ASP A 71 -41.22 9.15 8.44
CA ASP A 71 -40.31 8.45 9.34
C ASP A 71 -38.85 8.86 9.10
N ARG A 72 -38.44 9.00 7.82
CA ARG A 72 -37.12 9.57 7.46
C ARG A 72 -36.95 11.00 7.94
N LEU A 73 -37.96 11.86 7.78
CA LEU A 73 -37.90 13.25 8.23
C LEU A 73 -37.59 13.31 9.73
N VAL A 74 -38.35 12.56 10.53
CA VAL A 74 -38.17 12.46 11.99
C VAL A 74 -36.79 11.92 12.34
N ASN A 75 -36.33 10.87 11.66
CA ASN A 75 -35.02 10.25 11.92
C ASN A 75 -33.85 11.17 11.57
N LEU A 76 -33.90 11.85 10.42
CA LEU A 76 -32.86 12.78 9.99
C LEU A 76 -32.74 13.98 10.95
N ILE A 77 -33.88 14.54 11.39
CA ILE A 77 -33.88 15.61 12.39
C ILE A 77 -33.36 15.09 13.72
N SER A 78 -33.81 13.91 14.17
CA SER A 78 -33.35 13.28 15.41
C SER A 78 -31.85 13.00 15.40
N LEU A 79 -31.31 12.55 14.27
CA LEU A 79 -29.88 12.30 14.06
C LEU A 79 -29.08 13.60 14.25
N HIS A 80 -29.44 14.65 13.50
CA HIS A 80 -28.74 15.93 13.60
C HIS A 80 -28.85 16.54 15.00
N LEU A 81 -30.04 16.54 15.60
CA LEU A 81 -30.23 17.09 16.94
C LEU A 81 -29.39 16.35 17.97
N GLN A 82 -29.35 15.00 17.94
CA GLN A 82 -28.54 14.23 18.87
C GLN A 82 -27.05 14.48 18.69
N ASP A 83 -26.56 14.51 17.44
CA ASP A 83 -25.14 14.76 17.17
C ASP A 83 -24.72 16.16 17.64
N ALA A 84 -25.46 17.20 17.24
CA ALA A 84 -25.13 18.59 17.53
C ALA A 84 -25.31 18.98 19.01
N SER A 85 -26.27 18.37 19.71
CA SER A 85 -26.53 18.65 21.13
C SER A 85 -25.83 17.69 22.09
N ARG A 86 -25.18 16.63 21.58
CA ARG A 86 -24.68 15.50 22.38
C ARG A 86 -25.76 14.88 23.29
N GLY A 87 -27.02 14.91 22.83
CA GLY A 87 -28.17 14.37 23.56
C GLY A 87 -28.83 15.34 24.54
N ASP A 88 -28.36 16.59 24.66
CA ASP A 88 -28.98 17.60 25.54
C ASP A 88 -30.27 18.16 24.93
N LEU A 89 -31.41 17.88 25.58
CA LEU A 89 -32.75 18.29 25.13
C LEU A 89 -32.95 19.81 25.12
N ARG A 90 -32.29 20.55 26.01
CA ARG A 90 -32.41 22.02 26.06
C ARG A 90 -31.64 22.64 24.91
N VAL A 91 -30.42 22.17 24.63
CA VAL A 91 -29.63 22.62 23.48
C VAL A 91 -30.34 22.26 22.18
N ALA A 92 -30.84 21.02 22.06
CA ALA A 92 -31.59 20.58 20.89
C ALA A 92 -32.88 21.40 20.67
N ALA A 93 -33.59 21.76 21.74
CA ALA A 93 -34.78 22.61 21.65
C ALA A 93 -34.42 24.03 21.19
N GLY A 94 -33.26 24.55 21.61
CA GLY A 94 -32.69 25.79 21.06
C GLY A 94 -32.45 25.70 19.55
N LEU A 95 -31.86 24.61 19.07
CA LEU A 95 -31.65 24.39 17.63
C LEU A 95 -32.97 24.34 16.84
N LEU A 96 -34.03 23.77 17.41
CA LEU A 96 -35.37 23.74 16.81
C LEU A 96 -36.04 25.12 16.78
N ARG A 97 -35.83 25.93 17.82
CA ARG A 97 -36.30 27.32 17.89
C ARG A 97 -35.61 28.18 16.84
N ASP A 98 -34.29 28.06 16.73
CA ASP A 98 -33.45 28.99 15.97
C ASP A 98 -33.32 28.65 14.48
N HIS A 99 -33.63 27.41 14.07
CA HIS A 99 -33.46 26.94 12.70
C HIS A 99 -34.65 26.17 12.16
N SER A 100 -34.98 26.35 10.87
CA SER A 100 -36.06 25.64 10.18
C SER A 100 -35.90 24.11 10.28
N LEU A 101 -37.03 23.41 10.42
CA LEU A 101 -37.13 21.96 10.45
C LEU A 101 -36.47 21.32 9.22
N LEU A 102 -36.68 21.91 8.04
CA LEU A 102 -36.06 21.46 6.80
C LEU A 102 -34.53 21.56 6.84
N SER A 103 -33.98 22.63 7.43
CA SER A 103 -32.52 22.75 7.58
C SER A 103 -31.94 21.68 8.52
N ARG A 104 -32.69 21.29 9.56
CA ARG A 104 -32.25 20.23 10.49
C ARG A 104 -32.32 18.86 9.82
N SER A 105 -33.37 18.59 9.04
CA SER A 105 -33.46 17.39 8.21
C SER A 105 -32.33 17.30 7.19
N LYS A 106 -32.04 18.41 6.50
CA LYS A 106 -30.92 18.50 5.56
C LYS A 106 -29.58 18.22 6.26
N ALA A 107 -29.33 18.84 7.41
CA ALA A 107 -28.10 18.60 8.16
C ALA A 107 -27.95 17.13 8.58
N GLY A 108 -29.05 16.46 8.96
CA GLY A 108 -29.06 15.01 9.19
C GLY A 108 -28.72 14.21 7.93
N SER A 109 -29.25 14.59 6.77
CA SER A 109 -28.90 13.95 5.50
C SER A 109 -27.43 14.15 5.14
N ASP A 110 -26.89 15.35 5.36
CA ASP A 110 -25.50 15.67 5.09
C ASP A 110 -24.55 14.87 6.01
N LEU A 111 -24.91 14.63 7.28
CA LEU A 111 -24.19 13.71 8.17
C LEU A 111 -24.15 12.27 7.63
N LEU A 112 -25.26 11.77 7.08
CA LEU A 112 -25.31 10.43 6.48
C LEU A 112 -24.50 10.34 5.19
N LYS A 113 -24.55 11.39 4.35
CA LYS A 113 -23.75 11.45 3.12
C LYS A 113 -22.26 11.44 3.44
N ALA A 114 -21.84 12.21 4.46
CA ALA A 114 -20.47 12.19 4.95
C ALA A 114 -20.07 10.80 5.46
N LEU A 115 -20.91 10.14 6.27
CA LEU A 115 -20.66 8.77 6.74
C LEU A 115 -20.46 7.79 5.58
N ILE A 116 -21.31 7.86 4.55
CA ILE A 116 -21.31 6.90 3.44
C ILE A 116 -20.00 6.96 2.65
N VAL A 117 -19.45 8.15 2.44
CA VAL A 117 -18.21 8.35 1.67
C VAL A 117 -16.94 8.18 2.52
N MET A 118 -17.06 8.01 3.84
CA MET A 118 -15.91 7.70 4.67
C MET A 118 -15.30 6.35 4.25
N PRO A 119 -13.96 6.25 4.15
CA PRO A 119 -13.26 4.99 3.93
C PRO A 119 -13.67 3.93 4.95
N GLN A 120 -13.88 2.71 4.47
CA GLN A 120 -14.24 1.55 5.31
C GLN A 120 -13.00 0.75 5.73
N ASN A 121 -11.89 0.92 5.00
CA ASN A 121 -10.61 0.31 5.28
C ASN A 121 -9.49 1.30 4.91
N THR A 122 -8.25 0.92 5.21
CA THR A 122 -7.07 1.75 5.00
C THR A 122 -6.37 1.52 3.66
N HIS A 123 -6.88 0.59 2.84
CA HIS A 123 -6.31 0.25 1.54
C HIS A 123 -6.79 1.23 0.47
N PHE A 124 -5.86 1.95 -0.17
CA PHE A 124 -6.22 2.99 -1.13
C PHE A 124 -7.06 2.43 -2.28
N GLY A 125 -6.64 1.32 -2.92
CA GLY A 125 -7.38 0.69 -4.03
C GLY A 125 -8.81 0.25 -3.71
N MET A 126 -9.16 0.04 -2.43
CA MET A 126 -10.51 -0.39 -2.01
C MET A 126 -11.42 0.78 -1.63
N ASN A 127 -10.88 1.99 -1.53
CA ASN A 127 -11.66 3.18 -1.21
C ASN A 127 -12.26 3.78 -2.48
N GLU A 128 -13.52 4.21 -2.39
CA GLU A 128 -14.22 4.76 -3.55
C GLU A 128 -13.71 6.16 -3.93
N ARG A 129 -13.59 6.41 -5.25
CA ARG A 129 -13.25 7.74 -5.76
C ARG A 129 -14.43 8.71 -5.64
N GLY A 130 -14.13 9.93 -5.17
CA GLY A 130 -15.04 11.08 -5.20
C GLY A 130 -16.06 11.18 -4.07
N GLY A 131 -16.89 12.21 -4.13
CA GLY A 131 -17.92 12.48 -3.11
C GLY A 131 -19.21 11.66 -3.29
N PHE A 132 -20.22 12.00 -2.48
CA PHE A 132 -21.54 11.40 -2.57
C PHE A 132 -22.15 11.63 -3.96
N SER A 133 -22.78 10.59 -4.51
CA SER A 133 -23.33 10.53 -5.87
C SER A 133 -24.49 9.54 -5.94
N ASP A 134 -25.18 9.46 -7.08
CA ASP A 134 -26.43 8.69 -7.20
C ASP A 134 -26.29 7.19 -6.90
N ARG A 135 -25.11 6.60 -7.10
CA ARG A 135 -24.82 5.20 -6.72
C ARG A 135 -25.01 4.93 -5.23
N HIS A 136 -24.92 5.97 -4.40
CA HIS A 136 -25.05 5.90 -2.95
C HIS A 136 -26.48 6.10 -2.45
N ILE A 137 -27.43 6.45 -3.32
CA ILE A 137 -28.84 6.66 -2.94
C ILE A 137 -29.43 5.44 -2.20
N PRO A 138 -29.18 4.18 -2.60
CA PRO A 138 -29.64 3.02 -1.83
C PRO A 138 -29.08 2.96 -0.41
N GLN A 139 -27.82 3.34 -0.21
CA GLN A 139 -27.20 3.40 1.12
C GLN A 139 -27.82 4.51 1.96
N LEU A 140 -28.03 5.69 1.38
CA LEU A 140 -28.70 6.81 2.06
C LEU A 140 -30.14 6.45 2.44
N ALA A 141 -30.86 5.73 1.57
CA ALA A 141 -32.20 5.24 1.85
C ALA A 141 -32.23 4.31 3.07
N ARG A 142 -31.25 3.40 3.18
CA ARG A 142 -31.08 2.53 4.35
C ARG A 142 -30.77 3.33 5.62
N TRP A 143 -29.74 4.17 5.58
CA TRP A 143 -29.28 4.93 6.73
C TRP A 143 -30.29 5.96 7.24
N SER A 144 -31.11 6.55 6.36
CA SER A 144 -32.18 7.48 6.75
C SER A 144 -33.26 6.86 7.65
N LEU A 145 -33.29 5.53 7.75
CA LEU A 145 -34.19 4.77 8.61
C LEU A 145 -33.45 4.05 9.77
N ALA A 146 -32.13 4.19 9.85
CA ALA A 146 -31.33 3.58 10.91
C ALA A 146 -31.42 4.39 12.21
N SER A 147 -31.07 3.75 13.33
CA SER A 147 -31.04 4.42 14.62
C SER A 147 -29.79 5.31 14.77
N PHE A 148 -29.83 6.25 15.70
CA PHE A 148 -28.65 7.05 16.05
C PHE A 148 -27.51 6.17 16.58
N ALA A 149 -27.83 5.11 17.31
CA ALA A 149 -26.83 4.17 17.83
C ALA A 149 -26.09 3.45 16.70
N ASP A 150 -26.82 2.99 15.67
CA ASP A 150 -26.21 2.36 14.50
C ASP A 150 -25.32 3.34 13.73
N TYR A 151 -25.79 4.59 13.55
CA TYR A 151 -25.01 5.65 12.93
C TYR A 151 -23.71 5.90 13.70
N GLN A 152 -23.79 6.05 15.02
CA GLN A 152 -22.65 6.33 15.87
C GLN A 152 -21.65 5.16 15.87
N ALA A 153 -22.14 3.93 15.94
CA ALA A 153 -21.30 2.74 15.88
C ALA A 153 -20.52 2.67 14.55
N GLU A 154 -21.19 2.88 13.42
CA GLU A 154 -20.55 2.89 12.11
C GLU A 154 -19.56 4.06 11.96
N PHE A 155 -19.96 5.26 12.39
CA PHE A 155 -19.10 6.44 12.35
C PHE A 155 -17.80 6.20 13.12
N LEU A 156 -17.89 5.67 14.35
CA LEU A 156 -16.73 5.33 15.16
C LEU A 156 -15.88 4.21 14.53
N ALA A 157 -16.52 3.21 13.92
CA ALA A 157 -15.81 2.13 13.23
C ALA A 157 -14.98 2.66 12.05
N ARG A 158 -15.53 3.58 11.25
CA ARG A 158 -14.85 4.19 10.10
C ARG A 158 -13.85 5.28 10.48
N GLN A 159 -14.04 5.95 11.62
CA GLN A 159 -13.20 7.08 12.03
C GLN A 159 -11.71 6.71 12.12
N ARG A 160 -11.40 5.49 12.55
CA ARG A 160 -10.01 5.01 12.56
C ARG A 160 -9.43 4.92 11.16
N ALA A 161 -10.16 4.35 10.19
CA ALA A 161 -9.70 4.25 8.81
C ALA A 161 -9.47 5.65 8.21
N VAL A 162 -10.39 6.59 8.44
CA VAL A 162 -10.24 8.00 8.03
C VAL A 162 -8.94 8.59 8.55
N GLN A 163 -8.69 8.50 9.86
CA GLN A 163 -7.49 9.11 10.46
C GLN A 163 -6.20 8.52 9.90
N VAL A 164 -6.16 7.20 9.64
CA VAL A 164 -4.98 6.54 9.07
C VAL A 164 -4.77 6.94 7.60
N VAL A 165 -5.84 6.96 6.79
CA VAL A 165 -5.78 7.39 5.39
C VAL A 165 -5.35 8.85 5.27
N GLU A 166 -5.92 9.75 6.07
CA GLU A 166 -5.53 11.16 6.09
C GLU A 166 -4.09 11.35 6.56
N ALA A 167 -3.63 10.60 7.56
CA ALA A 167 -2.23 10.64 7.99
C ALA A 167 -1.27 10.15 6.88
N ALA A 168 -1.65 9.10 6.15
CA ALA A 168 -0.87 8.61 5.01
C ALA A 168 -0.83 9.63 3.86
N LEU A 169 -1.97 10.25 3.52
CA LEU A 169 -2.04 11.34 2.54
C LEU A 169 -1.16 12.52 2.94
N TRP A 170 -1.15 12.88 4.23
CA TRP A 170 -0.26 13.92 4.75
C TRP A 170 1.22 13.55 4.57
N PHE A 171 1.62 12.31 4.87
CA PHE A 171 2.99 11.86 4.62
C PHE A 171 3.35 11.83 3.13
N ALA A 172 2.42 11.40 2.28
CA ALA A 172 2.61 11.33 0.84
C ALA A 172 2.81 12.72 0.22
N ASP A 173 2.01 13.71 0.62
CA ASP A 173 2.17 15.11 0.20
C ASP A 173 3.57 15.65 0.54
N GLN A 174 4.09 15.35 1.74
CA GLN A 174 5.46 15.74 2.14
C GLN A 174 6.55 15.06 1.30
N LEU A 175 6.24 13.95 0.63
CA LEU A 175 7.13 13.18 -0.24
C LEU A 175 6.86 13.44 -1.74
N GLY A 176 5.96 14.37 -2.07
CA GLY A 176 5.64 14.75 -3.45
C GLY A 176 4.67 13.81 -4.17
N LEU A 177 3.93 12.96 -3.44
CA LEU A 177 2.92 12.05 -3.98
C LEU A 177 1.51 12.63 -3.81
N SER A 178 0.72 12.54 -4.87
CA SER A 178 -0.70 12.90 -4.84
C SER A 178 -1.57 11.76 -4.30
N ALA A 179 -2.82 12.08 -3.96
CA ALA A 179 -3.82 11.08 -3.60
C ALA A 179 -4.09 10.09 -4.75
N ASP A 180 -4.05 10.57 -5.99
CA ASP A 180 -4.26 9.74 -7.18
C ASP A 180 -3.11 8.75 -7.37
N ASP A 181 -1.86 9.15 -7.12
CA ASP A 181 -0.70 8.25 -7.20
C ASP A 181 -0.82 7.09 -6.20
N LEU A 182 -1.26 7.37 -4.97
CA LEU A 182 -1.52 6.33 -3.98
C LEU A 182 -2.72 5.46 -4.38
N GLN A 183 -3.74 6.05 -4.98
CA GLN A 183 -4.91 5.29 -5.44
C GLN A 183 -4.55 4.33 -6.57
N ASP A 184 -3.66 4.73 -7.48
CA ASP A 184 -3.22 3.91 -8.60
C ASP A 184 -2.17 2.85 -8.18
N ALA A 185 -1.34 3.16 -7.17
CA ALA A 185 -0.39 2.21 -6.58
C ALA A 185 -1.04 1.25 -5.55
N GLU A 186 -2.25 1.57 -5.11
CA GLU A 186 -3.09 0.78 -4.21
C GLU A 186 -2.42 0.26 -2.90
N PRO A 187 -1.56 1.03 -2.17
CA PRO A 187 -0.98 0.51 -0.93
C PRO A 187 -1.99 0.55 0.23
N ASP A 188 -1.66 -0.17 1.30
CA ASP A 188 -2.23 0.12 2.62
C ASP A 188 -1.70 1.46 3.14
N ALA A 189 -2.56 2.29 3.73
CA ALA A 189 -2.15 3.56 4.33
C ALA A 189 -1.10 3.37 5.44
N GLU A 190 -1.17 2.28 6.21
CA GLU A 190 -0.12 1.92 7.16
C GLU A 190 1.23 1.69 6.48
N ALA A 191 1.28 1.09 5.29
CA ALA A 191 2.51 0.85 4.56
C ALA A 191 3.19 2.16 4.14
N VAL A 192 2.40 3.15 3.72
CA VAL A 192 2.85 4.52 3.42
C VAL A 192 3.46 5.16 4.67
N ILE A 193 2.74 5.15 5.80
CA ILE A 193 3.20 5.75 7.07
C ILE A 193 4.49 5.06 7.55
N ARG A 194 4.55 3.73 7.55
CA ARG A 194 5.73 2.96 7.97
C ARG A 194 6.96 3.33 7.17
N THR A 195 6.81 3.41 5.86
CA THR A 195 7.90 3.78 4.95
C THR A 195 8.35 5.22 5.20
N ALA A 196 7.41 6.16 5.31
CA ALA A 196 7.72 7.56 5.59
C ALA A 196 8.47 7.74 6.92
N LEU A 197 8.14 6.98 7.97
CA LEU A 197 8.89 6.98 9.23
C LEU A 197 10.35 6.53 9.04
N LEU A 198 10.60 5.50 8.22
CA LEU A 198 11.96 5.05 7.90
C LEU A 198 12.71 6.06 7.02
N LEU A 199 12.02 6.73 6.08
CA LEU A 199 12.62 7.79 5.26
C LEU A 199 13.03 8.99 6.11
N ASN A 200 12.21 9.38 7.08
CA ASN A 200 12.55 10.44 8.03
C ASN A 200 13.79 10.08 8.87
N LEU A 201 13.86 8.85 9.37
CA LEU A 201 15.02 8.35 10.11
C LEU A 201 16.31 8.41 9.27
N THR A 202 16.20 8.06 7.98
CA THR A 202 17.33 8.04 7.04
C THR A 202 17.53 9.35 6.27
N ARG A 203 16.77 10.40 6.62
CA ARG A 203 16.83 11.76 6.02
C ARG A 203 16.61 11.79 4.51
N ARG A 204 15.77 10.90 4.00
CA ARG A 204 15.34 10.88 2.59
C ARG A 204 14.05 11.70 2.44
N LYS A 205 13.91 12.36 1.28
CA LYS A 205 12.79 13.28 0.99
C LYS A 205 11.86 12.80 -0.13
N GLU A 206 12.15 11.65 -0.72
CA GLU A 206 11.41 11.08 -1.83
C GLU A 206 11.09 9.63 -1.50
N LEU A 207 9.96 9.15 -2.03
CA LEU A 207 9.56 7.76 -1.87
C LEU A 207 10.50 6.85 -2.71
N PRO A 208 11.06 5.78 -2.15
CA PRO A 208 12.04 4.97 -2.86
C PRO A 208 11.36 4.04 -3.87
N ASP A 209 12.10 3.66 -4.91
CA ASP A 209 11.87 2.40 -5.63
C ASP A 209 12.38 1.20 -4.80
N TRP A 210 12.16 -0.03 -5.28
CA TRP A 210 12.66 -1.23 -4.61
C TRP A 210 14.16 -1.17 -4.31
N VAL A 211 14.97 -0.75 -5.29
CA VAL A 211 16.44 -0.74 -5.17
C VAL A 211 16.89 0.25 -4.09
N THR A 212 16.29 1.43 -4.04
CA THR A 212 16.60 2.45 -3.02
C THR A 212 16.12 2.01 -1.64
N PHE A 213 14.96 1.36 -1.56
CA PHE A 213 14.43 0.81 -0.32
C PHE A 213 15.34 -0.29 0.23
N GLU A 214 15.79 -1.23 -0.61
CA GLU A 214 16.73 -2.28 -0.21
C GLU A 214 18.05 -1.69 0.32
N LYS A 215 18.64 -0.72 -0.40
CA LYS A 215 19.86 -0.03 0.04
C LYS A 215 19.66 0.68 1.38
N MET A 216 18.49 1.28 1.59
CA MET A 216 18.13 1.92 2.86
C MET A 216 18.15 0.91 4.01
N ILE A 217 17.48 -0.24 3.85
CA ILE A 217 17.44 -1.30 4.88
C ILE A 217 18.84 -1.86 5.16
N VAL A 218 19.66 -2.09 4.13
CA VAL A 218 21.05 -2.54 4.29
C VAL A 218 21.88 -1.49 5.04
N GLY A 219 21.68 -0.20 4.76
CA GLY A 219 22.30 0.90 5.49
C GLY A 219 21.95 0.90 6.97
N LEU A 220 20.66 0.75 7.30
CA LEU A 220 20.16 0.65 8.67
C LEU A 220 20.79 -0.53 9.43
N ARG A 221 20.89 -1.70 8.78
CA ARG A 221 21.52 -2.91 9.35
C ARG A 221 23.00 -2.71 9.66
N LYS A 222 23.73 -2.04 8.76
CA LYS A 222 25.16 -1.74 8.95
C LYS A 222 25.40 -0.75 10.08
N GLN A 223 24.54 0.26 10.19
CA GLN A 223 24.65 1.30 11.21
C GLN A 223 24.14 0.85 12.59
N GLN A 224 23.39 -0.26 12.66
CA GLN A 224 22.77 -0.78 13.88
C GLN A 224 22.01 0.31 14.64
N ILE A 225 21.17 1.06 13.93
CA ILE A 225 20.41 2.17 14.51
C ILE A 225 19.49 1.65 15.64
N GLU A 226 19.53 2.30 16.80
CA GLU A 226 18.66 1.98 17.92
C GLU A 226 17.19 2.32 17.62
N ALA A 227 16.28 1.45 18.08
CA ALA A 227 14.85 1.61 17.87
C ALA A 227 14.29 2.93 18.45
N THR A 228 14.93 3.46 19.49
CA THR A 228 14.63 4.74 20.14
C THR A 228 14.76 5.94 19.20
N GLN A 229 15.55 5.82 18.13
CA GLN A 229 15.75 6.88 17.15
C GLN A 229 14.58 7.03 16.18
N LEU A 230 13.72 6.00 16.06
CA LEU A 230 12.49 6.09 15.29
C LEU A 230 11.48 6.97 16.04
N THR A 231 11.46 8.25 15.71
CA THR A 231 10.65 9.29 16.36
C THR A 231 9.57 9.82 15.42
N LEU A 232 8.51 10.39 16.00
CA LEU A 232 7.46 11.06 15.23
C LEU A 232 7.99 12.36 14.61
N PRO A 233 7.55 12.75 13.41
CA PRO A 233 7.91 14.03 12.81
C PRO A 233 7.48 15.21 13.69
N LYS A 234 8.33 16.24 13.79
CA LYS A 234 8.04 17.42 14.63
C LYS A 234 6.83 18.23 14.13
N ASN A 235 6.65 18.27 12.82
CA ASN A 235 5.56 18.96 12.13
C ASN A 235 4.29 18.10 11.97
N LEU A 236 4.22 16.92 12.61
CA LEU A 236 3.04 16.06 12.54
C LEU A 236 1.83 16.75 13.18
N PRO A 237 0.70 16.91 12.45
CA PRO A 237 -0.53 17.47 13.01
C PRO A 237 -1.05 16.67 14.22
N GLU A 238 -1.60 17.39 15.20
CA GLU A 238 -2.09 16.79 16.46
C GLU A 238 -3.15 15.70 16.20
N ALA A 239 -4.03 15.94 15.22
CA ALA A 239 -5.08 15.00 14.83
C ALA A 239 -4.54 13.61 14.42
N TYR A 240 -3.30 13.53 13.94
CA TYR A 240 -2.71 12.28 13.42
C TYR A 240 -1.74 11.61 14.41
N ARG A 241 -1.37 12.28 15.51
CA ARG A 241 -0.37 11.75 16.46
C ARG A 241 -0.70 10.36 16.98
N THR A 242 -1.95 10.13 17.40
CA THR A 242 -2.38 8.85 17.98
C THR A 242 -2.26 7.70 16.98
N VAL A 243 -2.72 7.90 15.75
CA VAL A 243 -2.67 6.85 14.72
C VAL A 243 -1.26 6.59 14.24
N VAL A 244 -0.45 7.64 14.02
CA VAL A 244 0.95 7.47 13.60
C VAL A 244 1.79 6.85 14.72
N GLU A 245 1.52 7.17 15.99
CA GLU A 245 2.17 6.49 17.11
C GLU A 245 1.82 5.00 17.15
N SER A 246 0.56 4.63 16.93
CA SER A 246 0.16 3.22 16.82
C SER A 246 0.92 2.49 15.69
N VAL A 247 1.06 3.14 14.53
CA VAL A 247 1.85 2.60 13.42
C VAL A 247 3.35 2.53 13.79
N ARG A 248 3.91 3.55 14.45
CA ARG A 248 5.30 3.55 14.92
C ARG A 248 5.57 2.36 15.83
N GLN A 249 4.70 2.09 16.80
CA GLN A 249 4.81 0.93 17.69
C GLN A 249 4.85 -0.40 16.92
N SER A 250 4.09 -0.50 15.83
CA SER A 250 4.11 -1.69 14.98
C SER A 250 5.43 -1.83 14.18
N VAL A 251 6.09 -0.73 13.81
CA VAL A 251 7.45 -0.75 13.23
C VAL A 251 8.48 -1.16 14.28
N LEU A 252 8.33 -0.69 15.53
CA LEU A 252 9.20 -1.09 16.63
C LEU A 252 9.09 -2.59 16.94
N ALA A 253 7.88 -3.16 16.85
CA ALA A 253 7.67 -4.60 16.99
C ALA A 253 8.40 -5.41 15.89
N ASP A 254 8.48 -4.85 14.68
CA ASP A 254 9.19 -5.43 13.54
C ASP A 254 10.71 -5.19 13.56
N TRP A 255 11.20 -4.30 14.45
CA TRP A 255 12.57 -3.80 14.47
C TRP A 255 13.65 -4.88 14.49
N PRO A 256 13.54 -5.95 15.32
CA PRO A 256 14.55 -7.02 15.34
C PRO A 256 14.70 -7.72 13.99
N ARG A 257 13.59 -7.87 13.24
CA ARG A 257 13.59 -8.52 11.92
C ARG A 257 14.07 -7.57 10.82
N LEU A 258 13.73 -6.28 10.93
CA LEU A 258 14.26 -5.25 10.04
C LEU A 258 15.80 -5.18 10.10
N LEU A 259 16.38 -5.30 11.29
CA LEU A 259 17.84 -5.21 11.50
C LEU A 259 18.58 -6.56 11.38
N ASP A 260 17.90 -7.69 11.16
CA ASP A 260 18.58 -8.97 11.00
C ASP A 260 19.35 -9.05 9.68
N ALA A 261 20.67 -8.86 9.74
CA ALA A 261 21.58 -8.92 8.60
C ALA A 261 21.65 -10.32 7.95
N ARG A 262 21.22 -11.38 8.63
CA ARG A 262 21.20 -12.75 8.08
C ARG A 262 20.05 -12.97 7.10
N LEU A 263 19.02 -12.12 7.14
CA LEU A 263 17.85 -12.22 6.28
C LEU A 263 18.02 -11.29 5.07
N PRO A 264 18.09 -11.78 3.83
CA PRO A 264 18.06 -10.91 2.64
C PRO A 264 16.83 -9.99 2.65
N ALA A 265 16.99 -8.72 2.26
CA ALA A 265 15.89 -7.75 2.28
C ALA A 265 14.72 -8.23 1.40
N ARG A 266 15.00 -8.67 0.18
CA ARG A 266 13.97 -9.24 -0.72
C ARG A 266 13.22 -10.43 -0.10
N LYS A 267 13.92 -11.30 0.64
CA LYS A 267 13.27 -12.41 1.35
C LYS A 267 12.34 -11.93 2.47
N LEU A 268 12.71 -10.85 3.16
CA LEU A 268 11.89 -10.28 4.23
C LEU A 268 10.63 -9.63 3.66
N PHE A 269 10.76 -8.77 2.66
CA PHE A 269 9.63 -7.94 2.20
C PHE A 269 8.75 -8.62 1.13
N ASP A 270 9.32 -9.44 0.24
CA ASP A 270 8.55 -10.07 -0.86
C ASP A 270 8.14 -11.52 -0.57
N GLN A 271 8.89 -12.21 0.31
CA GLN A 271 8.74 -13.67 0.50
C GLN A 271 8.32 -14.05 1.92
N THR A 272 8.07 -13.08 2.79
CA THR A 272 7.56 -13.35 4.14
C THR A 272 6.15 -12.80 4.28
N PRO A 273 5.12 -13.66 4.45
CA PRO A 273 3.71 -13.23 4.47
C PRO A 273 3.40 -12.11 5.46
N ALA A 274 4.06 -12.09 6.61
CA ALA A 274 3.87 -11.04 7.62
C ALA A 274 4.41 -9.66 7.23
N PHE A 275 5.17 -9.54 6.14
CA PHE A 275 5.83 -8.31 5.67
C PHE A 275 5.45 -7.91 4.24
N MET A 276 4.84 -8.81 3.47
CA MET A 276 4.29 -8.49 2.15
C MET A 276 3.25 -7.37 2.26
N GLY A 277 3.38 -6.33 1.43
CA GLY A 277 2.51 -5.15 1.46
C GLY A 277 2.65 -4.26 2.70
N ARG A 278 3.54 -4.59 3.65
CA ARG A 278 3.66 -3.89 4.94
C ARG A 278 4.47 -2.60 4.84
N TYR A 279 5.24 -2.44 3.78
CA TYR A 279 5.99 -1.24 3.43
C TYR A 279 5.71 -0.93 1.96
N PHE A 280 5.94 0.32 1.58
CA PHE A 280 5.56 0.86 0.29
C PHE A 280 6.80 1.41 -0.42
N TRP A 281 6.90 1.16 -1.71
CA TRP A 281 7.89 1.71 -2.62
C TRP A 281 7.25 1.83 -4.01
N LEU A 282 7.80 2.68 -4.86
CA LEU A 282 7.33 2.81 -6.24
C LEU A 282 7.79 1.59 -7.05
N GLU A 283 6.86 0.98 -7.79
CA GLU A 283 7.20 -0.02 -8.78
C GLU A 283 7.75 0.68 -10.03
N ASP A 284 9.07 0.73 -10.15
CA ASP A 284 9.76 1.19 -11.36
C ASP A 284 10.44 0.00 -12.05
N ALA A 285 9.73 -0.59 -13.01
CA ALA A 285 10.23 -1.71 -13.80
C ALA A 285 11.54 -1.36 -14.54
N LEU A 286 11.75 -0.09 -14.93
CA LEU A 286 12.97 0.34 -15.61
C LEU A 286 14.16 0.41 -14.65
N SER A 287 13.93 0.82 -13.41
CA SER A 287 14.97 0.80 -12.37
C SER A 287 15.39 -0.62 -11.98
N GLU A 288 14.46 -1.58 -11.94
CA GLU A 288 14.79 -3.00 -11.72
C GLU A 288 15.59 -3.60 -12.88
N VAL A 289 15.18 -3.36 -14.13
CA VAL A 289 15.91 -3.81 -15.34
C VAL A 289 17.31 -3.20 -15.38
N GLY A 290 17.43 -1.87 -15.21
CA GLY A 290 18.71 -1.19 -15.20
C GLY A 290 19.64 -1.62 -14.04
N GLN A 291 19.11 -2.12 -12.93
CA GLN A 291 19.92 -2.73 -11.87
C GLN A 291 20.33 -4.16 -12.21
N HIS A 292 19.47 -4.94 -12.87
CA HIS A 292 19.82 -6.27 -13.36
C HIS A 292 20.96 -6.18 -14.38
N ASP A 293 20.88 -5.25 -15.33
CA ASP A 293 21.92 -5.02 -16.33
C ASP A 293 23.22 -4.55 -15.70
N ARG A 294 23.16 -3.58 -14.78
CA ARG A 294 24.35 -3.15 -14.03
C ARG A 294 24.97 -4.27 -13.22
N ASN A 295 24.17 -5.14 -12.61
CA ASN A 295 24.67 -6.28 -11.85
C ASN A 295 25.34 -7.31 -12.78
N ARG A 296 24.70 -7.63 -13.91
CA ARG A 296 25.25 -8.51 -14.96
C ARG A 296 26.57 -7.97 -15.48
N SER A 297 26.60 -6.71 -15.92
CA SER A 297 27.82 -6.04 -16.38
C SER A 297 28.89 -5.98 -15.30
N SER A 298 28.55 -5.68 -14.04
CA SER A 298 29.56 -5.65 -12.96
C SER A 298 30.15 -7.02 -12.64
N ALA A 299 29.36 -8.10 -12.78
CA ALA A 299 29.82 -9.46 -12.57
C ALA A 299 30.73 -9.90 -13.73
N TRP A 300 30.36 -9.53 -14.96
CA TRP A 300 31.17 -9.71 -16.16
C TRP A 300 32.49 -8.95 -16.05
N ASP A 301 32.46 -7.65 -15.74
CA ASP A 301 33.65 -6.80 -15.59
C ASP A 301 34.59 -7.31 -14.50
N LYS A 302 34.07 -7.85 -13.39
CA LYS A 302 34.91 -8.49 -12.36
C LYS A 302 35.60 -9.75 -12.87
N LEU A 303 34.90 -10.54 -13.69
CA LEU A 303 35.42 -11.78 -14.24
C LEU A 303 36.45 -11.51 -15.35
N THR A 304 36.17 -10.53 -16.20
CA THR A 304 37.04 -10.15 -17.32
C THR A 304 38.08 -9.10 -16.97
N GLN A 305 38.01 -8.53 -15.76
CA GLN A 305 38.86 -7.41 -15.32
C GLN A 305 38.73 -6.18 -16.24
N GLY A 306 37.57 -6.00 -16.86
CA GLY A 306 37.31 -4.95 -17.83
C GLY A 306 37.89 -5.20 -19.23
N HIS A 307 38.47 -6.38 -19.48
CA HIS A 307 38.87 -6.80 -20.82
C HIS A 307 37.68 -7.34 -21.60
N SER A 308 37.54 -6.92 -22.85
CA SER A 308 36.48 -7.35 -23.76
C SER A 308 37.01 -7.66 -25.15
N ASP A 309 38.32 -7.93 -25.25
CA ASP A 309 38.96 -8.39 -26.48
C ASP A 309 38.57 -9.84 -26.81
N ASP A 310 38.64 -10.18 -28.10
CA ASP A 310 38.24 -11.49 -28.62
C ASP A 310 38.95 -12.64 -27.90
N GLY A 311 40.25 -12.49 -27.61
CA GLY A 311 41.04 -13.49 -26.91
C GLY A 311 40.51 -13.77 -25.50
N THR A 312 40.11 -12.74 -24.76
CA THR A 312 39.51 -12.87 -23.42
C THR A 312 38.17 -13.61 -23.48
N VAL A 313 37.30 -13.24 -24.43
CA VAL A 313 35.96 -13.83 -24.59
C VAL A 313 36.06 -15.30 -25.01
N LEU A 314 36.90 -15.60 -26.00
CA LEU A 314 37.10 -16.95 -26.51
C LEU A 314 37.73 -17.87 -25.47
N THR A 315 38.68 -17.38 -24.66
CA THR A 315 39.29 -18.14 -23.56
C THR A 315 38.25 -18.55 -22.51
N LEU A 316 37.38 -17.62 -22.16
CA LEU A 316 36.31 -17.83 -21.20
C LEU A 316 35.29 -18.83 -21.73
N CYS A 317 34.84 -18.64 -22.97
CA CYS A 317 33.89 -19.54 -23.63
C CYS A 317 34.46 -20.95 -23.76
N LEU A 318 35.73 -21.09 -24.14
CA LEU A 318 36.41 -22.39 -24.21
C LEU A 318 36.42 -23.12 -22.86
N CYS A 319 36.66 -22.41 -21.76
CA CYS A 319 36.60 -23.01 -20.42
C CYS A 319 35.20 -23.53 -20.09
N VAL A 320 34.17 -22.72 -20.35
CA VAL A 320 32.76 -23.05 -20.07
C VAL A 320 32.29 -24.21 -20.94
N ALA A 321 32.59 -24.18 -22.24
CA ALA A 321 32.22 -25.24 -23.18
C ALA A 321 32.95 -26.57 -22.92
N ALA A 322 34.08 -26.53 -22.21
CA ALA A 322 34.80 -27.69 -21.70
C ALA A 322 34.33 -28.11 -20.28
N GLY A 323 33.27 -27.50 -19.74
CA GLY A 323 32.73 -27.77 -18.40
C GLY A 323 33.70 -27.43 -17.27
N SER A 324 34.52 -26.39 -17.44
CA SER A 324 35.51 -25.91 -16.46
C SER A 324 35.14 -24.51 -15.97
N ALA A 325 35.71 -24.10 -14.82
CA ALA A 325 35.47 -22.75 -14.30
C ALA A 325 35.94 -21.68 -15.32
N PRO A 326 35.17 -20.61 -15.54
CA PRO A 326 35.49 -19.57 -16.51
C PRO A 326 36.79 -18.86 -16.12
N LYS A 327 37.69 -18.68 -17.08
CA LYS A 327 38.96 -17.99 -16.94
C LYS A 327 39.22 -17.13 -18.17
N THR A 328 39.93 -16.03 -17.98
CA THR A 328 40.31 -15.10 -19.06
C THR A 328 41.77 -15.25 -19.50
N LEU A 329 42.53 -16.09 -18.81
CA LEU A 329 43.91 -16.43 -19.14
C LEU A 329 44.17 -17.91 -18.83
N LEU A 330 44.82 -18.60 -19.77
CA LEU A 330 45.26 -19.97 -19.63
C LEU A 330 46.78 -20.04 -19.65
N THR A 331 47.34 -21.00 -18.93
CA THR A 331 48.72 -21.44 -19.17
C THR A 331 48.72 -22.53 -20.22
N ASP A 332 49.83 -22.72 -20.93
CA ASP A 332 50.01 -23.83 -21.88
C ASP A 332 49.59 -25.20 -21.30
N LYS A 333 49.92 -25.46 -20.03
CA LYS A 333 49.54 -26.69 -19.33
C LYS A 333 48.02 -26.80 -19.11
N THR A 334 47.36 -25.68 -18.83
CA THR A 334 45.91 -25.63 -18.62
C THR A 334 45.17 -25.76 -19.95
N ALA A 335 45.65 -25.10 -21.01
CA ALA A 335 45.13 -25.24 -22.37
C ALA A 335 45.21 -26.70 -22.84
N ALA A 336 46.37 -27.37 -22.65
CA ALA A 336 46.53 -28.78 -22.98
C ALA A 336 45.57 -29.68 -22.17
N THR A 337 45.32 -29.35 -20.90
CA THR A 337 44.34 -30.06 -20.08
C THR A 337 42.91 -29.87 -20.59
N LEU A 338 42.54 -28.66 -21.02
CA LEU A 338 41.23 -28.38 -21.59
C LEU A 338 41.00 -29.14 -22.89
N VAL A 339 41.98 -29.15 -23.82
CA VAL A 339 41.87 -29.92 -25.07
C VAL A 339 41.69 -31.41 -24.79
N ARG A 340 42.45 -31.99 -23.86
CA ARG A 340 42.27 -33.39 -23.46
C ARG A 340 40.89 -33.64 -22.86
N LYS A 341 40.38 -32.70 -22.05
CA LYS A 341 39.05 -32.81 -21.44
C LYS A 341 37.96 -32.78 -22.51
N ILE A 342 38.06 -31.85 -23.47
CA ILE A 342 37.17 -31.73 -24.62
C ILE A 342 37.13 -33.06 -25.41
N ARG A 343 38.29 -33.62 -25.77
CA ARG A 343 38.35 -34.87 -26.54
C ARG A 343 37.84 -36.08 -25.74
N LYS A 344 38.06 -36.12 -24.43
CA LYS A 344 37.67 -37.25 -23.58
C LYS A 344 36.20 -37.23 -23.13
N HIS A 345 35.65 -36.04 -22.87
CA HIS A 345 34.34 -35.87 -22.24
C HIS A 345 33.31 -35.18 -23.14
N GLY A 346 33.71 -34.79 -24.35
CA GLY A 346 32.88 -34.06 -25.30
C GLY A 346 33.03 -32.54 -25.15
N TRP A 347 32.84 -31.84 -26.26
CA TRP A 347 32.75 -30.39 -26.31
C TRP A 347 31.28 -29.97 -26.31
N GLN A 348 30.93 -28.95 -25.52
CA GLN A 348 29.55 -28.45 -25.43
C GLN A 348 29.51 -26.94 -25.70
N PRO A 349 29.63 -26.50 -26.96
CA PRO A 349 29.63 -25.09 -27.32
C PRO A 349 28.39 -24.32 -26.84
N GLU A 350 27.26 -24.99 -26.71
CA GLU A 350 25.98 -24.41 -26.29
C GLU A 350 26.03 -23.88 -24.86
N LEU A 351 26.85 -24.49 -23.98
CA LEU A 351 27.02 -24.01 -22.61
C LEU A 351 27.66 -22.61 -22.57
N ALA A 352 28.60 -22.33 -23.48
CA ALA A 352 29.22 -21.02 -23.58
C ALA A 352 28.24 -19.98 -24.15
N THR A 353 27.43 -20.35 -25.14
CA THR A 353 26.35 -19.47 -25.65
C THR A 353 25.35 -19.11 -24.55
N GLN A 354 24.89 -20.09 -23.76
CA GLN A 354 24.01 -19.84 -22.61
C GLN A 354 24.68 -18.97 -21.54
N TYR A 355 25.97 -19.16 -21.31
CA TYR A 355 26.74 -18.35 -20.38
C TYR A 355 26.84 -16.89 -20.82
N LEU A 356 27.11 -16.63 -22.10
CA LEU A 356 27.10 -15.28 -22.69
C LEU A 356 25.70 -14.65 -22.58
N GLN A 357 24.65 -15.44 -22.85
CA GLN A 357 23.27 -14.98 -22.72
C GLN A 357 22.89 -14.56 -21.29
N ALA A 358 23.42 -15.26 -20.30
CA ALA A 358 23.14 -15.01 -18.88
C ALA A 358 24.01 -13.90 -18.26
N HIS A 359 25.25 -13.71 -18.75
CA HIS A 359 26.25 -12.92 -18.04
C HIS A 359 26.86 -11.76 -18.82
N ALA A 360 26.91 -11.82 -20.16
CA ALA A 360 27.49 -10.72 -20.94
C ALA A 360 26.58 -9.47 -20.90
N PRO A 361 27.16 -8.26 -21.02
CA PRO A 361 26.40 -7.03 -21.26
C PRO A 361 25.56 -7.14 -22.52
N GLU A 362 24.29 -6.72 -22.46
CA GLU A 362 23.34 -6.83 -23.57
C GLU A 362 23.86 -6.19 -24.86
N GLN A 363 24.53 -5.04 -24.75
CA GLN A 363 25.10 -4.29 -25.88
C GLN A 363 26.18 -5.05 -26.68
N HIS A 364 26.80 -6.08 -26.10
CA HIS A 364 27.87 -6.86 -26.74
C HIS A 364 27.50 -8.34 -26.91
N GLN A 365 26.28 -8.71 -26.54
CA GLN A 365 25.87 -10.10 -26.48
C GLN A 365 25.87 -10.76 -27.86
N ASP A 366 25.28 -10.11 -28.86
CA ASP A 366 25.21 -10.63 -30.23
C ASP A 366 26.61 -10.76 -30.84
N ASP A 367 27.47 -9.77 -30.62
CA ASP A 367 28.86 -9.78 -31.11
C ASP A 367 29.68 -10.92 -30.49
N PHE A 368 29.59 -11.12 -29.16
CA PHE A 368 30.30 -12.20 -28.48
C PHE A 368 29.76 -13.58 -28.85
N ILE A 369 28.45 -13.71 -29.05
CA ILE A 369 27.85 -14.97 -29.51
C ILE A 369 28.28 -15.26 -30.94
N GLY A 370 28.30 -14.26 -31.82
CA GLY A 370 28.79 -14.38 -33.20
C GLY A 370 30.25 -14.83 -33.23
N LEU A 371 31.12 -14.12 -32.51
CA LEU A 371 32.55 -14.46 -32.36
C LEU A 371 32.74 -15.90 -31.87
N TRP A 372 31.98 -16.31 -30.85
CA TRP A 372 32.05 -17.68 -30.33
C TRP A 372 31.63 -18.72 -31.36
N GLN A 373 30.54 -18.48 -32.10
CA GLN A 373 30.05 -19.40 -33.13
C GLN A 373 31.02 -19.54 -34.30
N GLU A 374 31.63 -18.44 -34.73
CA GLU A 374 32.67 -18.44 -35.76
C GLU A 374 33.90 -19.25 -35.31
N PHE A 375 34.40 -18.97 -34.11
CA PHE A 375 35.49 -19.75 -33.53
C PHE A 375 35.13 -21.23 -33.43
N VAL A 376 33.90 -21.56 -33.00
CA VAL A 376 33.46 -22.96 -32.91
C VAL A 376 33.52 -23.64 -34.27
N HIS A 377 32.99 -22.98 -35.30
CA HIS A 377 32.97 -23.50 -36.66
C HIS A 377 34.38 -23.80 -37.18
N GLU A 378 35.32 -22.89 -36.97
CA GLU A 378 36.70 -23.03 -37.47
C GLU A 378 37.56 -23.98 -36.62
N ALA A 379 37.38 -23.94 -35.29
CA ALA A 379 38.21 -24.67 -34.34
C ALA A 379 37.81 -26.13 -34.17
N GLN A 380 36.56 -26.50 -34.46
CA GLN A 380 36.01 -27.82 -34.16
C GLN A 380 36.86 -28.97 -34.69
N THR A 381 37.24 -28.90 -35.97
CA THR A 381 38.03 -29.96 -36.63
C THR A 381 39.40 -30.14 -35.96
N THR A 382 40.04 -29.05 -35.57
CA THR A 382 41.38 -29.06 -34.98
C THR A 382 41.35 -29.50 -33.51
N LEU A 383 40.39 -28.98 -32.73
CA LEU A 383 40.25 -29.31 -31.30
C LEU A 383 39.82 -30.75 -31.07
N LEU A 384 39.00 -31.32 -31.98
CA LEU A 384 38.52 -32.71 -31.89
C LEU A 384 39.37 -33.72 -32.68
N SER A 385 40.45 -33.30 -33.30
CA SER A 385 41.28 -34.20 -34.12
C SER A 385 41.98 -35.29 -33.29
N ASP A 386 41.65 -36.55 -33.54
CA ASP A 386 42.36 -37.71 -32.96
C ASP A 386 43.75 -37.93 -33.57
N ARG A 387 44.06 -37.25 -34.69
CA ARG A 387 45.36 -37.36 -35.39
C ARG A 387 46.44 -36.53 -34.71
N ASP A 388 46.06 -35.47 -33.99
CA ASP A 388 46.96 -34.60 -33.25
C ASP A 388 47.25 -35.16 -31.84
N THR A 389 47.99 -36.27 -31.78
CA THR A 389 48.29 -36.99 -30.52
C THR A 389 49.17 -36.20 -29.56
N LYS A 390 49.97 -35.24 -30.06
CA LYS A 390 50.84 -34.36 -29.26
C LYS A 390 50.18 -33.02 -28.91
N LEU A 391 48.94 -32.78 -29.34
CA LEU A 391 48.18 -31.53 -29.15
C LEU A 391 48.86 -30.30 -29.79
N GLN A 392 49.73 -30.49 -30.78
CA GLN A 392 50.52 -29.41 -31.35
C GLN A 392 49.64 -28.42 -32.11
N ASP A 393 48.74 -28.94 -32.96
CA ASP A 393 47.86 -28.12 -33.79
C ASP A 393 46.78 -27.46 -32.93
N ALA A 394 46.22 -28.21 -31.96
CA ALA A 394 45.24 -27.66 -31.03
C ALA A 394 45.83 -26.55 -30.15
N LEU A 395 47.06 -26.70 -29.63
CA LEU A 395 47.70 -25.66 -28.83
C LEU A 395 48.15 -24.46 -29.67
N ALA A 396 48.57 -24.67 -30.92
CA ALA A 396 48.89 -23.57 -31.84
C ALA A 396 47.66 -22.72 -32.15
N LEU A 397 46.50 -23.36 -32.37
CA LEU A 397 45.23 -22.68 -32.54
C LEU A 397 44.84 -21.87 -31.30
N LEU A 398 44.90 -22.49 -30.11
CA LEU A 398 44.54 -21.80 -28.87
C LEU A 398 45.45 -20.62 -28.54
N ARG A 399 46.75 -20.68 -28.87
CA ARG A 399 47.66 -19.53 -28.70
C ARG A 399 47.38 -18.38 -29.67
N ARG A 400 46.74 -18.67 -30.81
CA ARG A 400 46.39 -17.68 -31.82
C ARG A 400 45.09 -16.96 -31.48
N GLU A 401 44.07 -17.72 -31.07
CA GLU A 401 42.70 -17.25 -30.89
C GLU A 401 42.32 -17.00 -29.42
N SER A 402 43.12 -17.45 -28.46
CA SER A 402 42.82 -17.34 -27.03
C SER A 402 44.03 -16.82 -26.26
N ASN A 403 43.79 -16.34 -25.04
CA ASN A 403 44.81 -15.84 -24.13
C ASN A 403 45.50 -17.01 -23.45
N VAL A 404 46.55 -17.51 -24.10
CA VAL A 404 47.43 -18.57 -23.58
C VAL A 404 48.83 -17.99 -23.35
N ALA A 405 49.29 -18.04 -22.09
CA ALA A 405 50.60 -17.57 -21.63
C ALA A 405 51.56 -18.70 -21.25
#